data_AF-A0A916TTN9-F1
#
_entry.id   AF-A0A916TTN9-F1
#
_cell.length_a   1.000
_cell.length_b   1.000
_cell.length_c   1.000
_cell.angle_alpha   90.00
_cell.angle_beta   90.00
_cell.angle_gamma   90.00
#
_symmetry.space_group_name_H-M   'P 1'
#
loop_
_entity.id
_entity.type
_entity.pdbx_description
1 polymer ?
#
loop_
_entity_poly.entity_id
_entity_poly.type
_entity_poly.pdbx_seq_one_letter_code
_entity_poly.pdbx_strand_id
1 'polypeptide(L)'
;MGSFSIWHWLIVLVIVLVLFGRGRVSEIMGDFGKGIKSFKQGMNDEKAEDSEKSSNPPAQIASKPADAPVSQKASENKTEQP
;
A
#
# COMPACT_ATOMS: atom_id res chain seq x y z
N MET A 1 22.21 -33.61 0.78
CA MET A 1 21.75 -33.27 -0.58
C MET A 1 20.87 -32.03 -0.49
N GLY A 2 21.49 -30.84 -0.47
CA GLY A 2 20.83 -29.54 -0.26
C GLY A 2 20.38 -28.93 -1.58
N SER A 3 19.58 -29.68 -2.35
CA SER A 3 19.29 -29.42 -3.76
C SER A 3 18.53 -28.13 -4.05
N PHE A 4 18.04 -27.40 -3.06
CA PHE A 4 17.25 -26.18 -3.30
C PHE A 4 17.52 -25.12 -2.23
N SER A 5 18.79 -24.75 -2.09
CA SER A 5 19.22 -23.61 -1.26
C SER A 5 18.37 -22.37 -1.57
N ILE A 6 18.06 -21.53 -0.58
CA ILE A 6 17.30 -20.28 -0.73
C ILE A 6 17.79 -19.44 -1.93
N TRP A 7 19.10 -19.51 -2.21
CA TRP A 7 19.74 -18.89 -3.37
C TRP A 7 19.17 -19.32 -4.72
N HIS A 8 18.77 -20.58 -4.89
CA HIS A 8 18.19 -21.09 -6.13
C HIS A 8 16.80 -20.48 -6.37
N TRP A 9 15.97 -20.40 -5.33
CA TRP A 9 14.65 -19.77 -5.41
C TRP A 9 14.74 -18.27 -5.73
N LEU A 10 15.76 -17.58 -5.22
CA LEU A 10 16.00 -16.17 -5.52
C LEU A 10 16.33 -15.96 -7.01
N ILE A 11 17.19 -16.81 -7.59
CA ILE A 11 17.50 -16.79 -9.03
C ILE A 11 16.25 -17.09 -9.88
N VAL A 12 15.47 -18.10 -9.50
CA VAL A 12 14.25 -18.48 -10.23
C VAL A 12 13.22 -17.34 -10.21
N LEU A 13 13.06 -16.66 -9.07
CA LEU A 13 12.14 -15.54 -8.93
C LEU A 13 12.51 -14.37 -9.86
N VAL A 14 13.81 -14.09 -10.00
CA VAL A 14 14.32 -13.07 -10.93
C VAL A 14 14.01 -13.44 -12.38
N ILE A 15 14.26 -14.69 -12.78
CA ILE A 15 13.98 -15.16 -14.14
C ILE A 15 12.50 -15.06 -14.48
N VAL A 16 11.63 -15.49 -13.55
CA VAL A 16 10.17 -15.37 -13.72
C VAL A 16 9.75 -13.91 -13.84
N LEU A 17 10.30 -13.00 -13.02
CA LEU A 17 9.99 -11.57 -13.13
C LEU A 17 10.43 -10.97 -14.47
N VAL A 18 11.53 -11.44 -15.05
CA VAL A 18 12.03 -10.98 -16.36
C VAL A 18 11.18 -11.52 -17.50
N LEU A 19 10.78 -12.79 -17.45
CA LEU A 19 9.93 -13.43 -18.47
C LEU A 19 8.50 -12.88 -18.48
N PHE A 20 7.91 -12.72 -17.29
CA PHE A 20 6.54 -12.24 -17.15
C PHE A 20 6.46 -10.70 -17.11
N GLY A 21 7.57 -10.03 -16.80
CA GLY A 21 7.64 -8.59 -16.64
C GLY A 21 7.00 -8.09 -15.34
N ARG A 22 7.44 -6.92 -14.88
CA ARG A 22 6.95 -6.28 -13.64
C ARG A 22 5.46 -5.89 -13.66
N GLY A 23 4.90 -5.60 -14.83
CA GLY A 23 3.50 -5.18 -14.97
C GLY A 23 2.51 -6.30 -14.66
N ARG A 24 2.70 -7.50 -15.24
CA ARG A 24 1.80 -8.64 -15.04
C ARG A 24 1.88 -9.20 -13.63
N VAL A 25 3.08 -9.28 -13.06
CA VAL A 25 3.24 -9.79 -11.68
C VAL A 25 2.57 -8.86 -10.67
N SER A 26 2.68 -7.53 -10.80
CA SER A 26 2.03 -6.59 -9.88
C SER A 26 0.51 -6.58 -9.98
N GLU A 27 -0.06 -6.73 -11.18
CA GLU A 27 -1.51 -6.76 -11.39
C GLU A 27 -2.12 -8.03 -10.75
N ILE A 28 -1.52 -9.18 -11.01
CA ILE A 28 -1.92 -10.47 -10.44
C ILE A 28 -1.68 -10.47 -8.92
N MET A 29 -0.50 -10.07 -8.44
CA MET A 29 -0.23 -10.02 -7.00
C MET A 29 -1.16 -9.03 -6.27
N GLY A 30 -1.64 -7.98 -6.92
CA GLY A 30 -2.63 -7.05 -6.40
C GLY A 30 -3.99 -7.70 -6.16
N ASP A 31 -4.53 -8.43 -7.14
CA ASP A 31 -5.82 -9.11 -7.00
C ASP A 31 -5.74 -10.31 -6.05
N PHE A 32 -4.67 -11.10 -6.13
CA PHE A 32 -4.41 -12.19 -5.20
C PHE A 32 -4.20 -11.67 -3.77
N GLY A 33 -3.47 -10.56 -3.60
CA GLY A 33 -3.24 -9.91 -2.31
C GLY A 33 -4.54 -9.41 -1.65
N LYS A 34 -5.47 -8.85 -2.42
CA LYS A 34 -6.80 -8.47 -1.93
C LYS A 34 -7.61 -9.68 -1.46
N GLY A 35 -7.64 -10.76 -2.25
CA GLY A 35 -8.35 -11.99 -1.89
C GLY A 35 -7.80 -12.64 -0.61
N ILE A 36 -6.48 -12.75 -0.50
CA ILE A 36 -5.82 -13.28 0.70
C ILE A 36 -6.01 -12.35 1.91
N LYS A 37 -6.01 -11.03 1.71
CA LYS A 37 -6.27 -10.06 2.79
C LYS A 37 -7.70 -10.17 3.32
N SER A 38 -8.71 -10.28 2.45
CA SER A 38 -10.11 -10.50 2.86
C SER A 38 -10.30 -11.84 3.54
N PHE A 39 -9.63 -12.90 3.08
CA PHE A 39 -9.65 -14.20 3.75
C PHE A 39 -9.01 -14.14 5.14
N LYS A 40 -7.87 -13.45 5.27
CA LYS A 40 -7.21 -13.25 6.56
C LYS A 40 -8.04 -12.36 7.48
N GLN A 41 -8.68 -11.32 6.96
CA GLN A 41 -9.57 -10.45 7.71
C GLN A 41 -10.76 -11.26 8.24
N GLY A 42 -11.46 -12.02 7.39
CA GLY A 42 -12.61 -12.84 7.80
C GLY A 42 -12.25 -13.90 8.84
N MET A 43 -11.08 -14.55 8.71
CA MET A 43 -10.58 -15.49 9.72
C MET A 43 -10.16 -14.81 11.03
N ASN A 44 -9.70 -13.56 10.98
CA ASN A 44 -9.42 -12.79 12.19
C ASN A 44 -10.70 -12.21 12.81
N ASP A 45 -11.71 -11.88 12.00
CA ASP A 45 -13.01 -11.38 12.45
C ASP A 45 -13.74 -12.44 13.30
N GLU A 46 -13.76 -13.71 12.86
CA GLU A 46 -14.25 -14.84 13.69
C GLU A 46 -13.47 -15.01 15.01
N LYS A 47 -12.22 -14.53 15.06
CA LYS A 47 -11.38 -14.59 16.26
C LYS A 47 -11.39 -13.28 17.07
N ALA A 48 -11.97 -12.20 16.54
CA ALA A 48 -11.86 -10.83 17.03
C ALA A 48 -13.21 -10.09 17.12
N GLU A 49 -14.32 -10.82 17.21
CA GLU A 49 -15.62 -10.30 17.70
C GLU A 49 -15.53 -9.63 19.10
N ASP A 50 -14.35 -9.59 19.75
CA ASP A 50 -14.09 -8.91 21.03
C ASP A 50 -13.18 -7.66 20.92
N SER A 51 -12.76 -7.20 19.74
CA SER A 51 -12.01 -5.93 19.66
C SER A 51 -12.19 -5.22 18.33
N GLU A 52 -13.16 -4.31 18.35
CA GLU A 52 -13.40 -3.18 17.45
C GLU A 52 -12.38 -2.93 16.34
N LYS A 53 -12.91 -2.95 15.11
CA LYS A 53 -12.66 -1.90 14.10
C LYS A 53 -11.17 -1.66 13.79
N SER A 54 -10.57 -2.53 12.99
CA SER A 54 -9.35 -2.16 12.27
C SER A 54 -9.35 -2.72 10.85
N SER A 55 -9.86 -1.94 9.90
CA SER A 55 -9.20 -1.65 8.61
C SER A 55 -10.07 -0.69 7.78
N ASN A 56 -9.93 0.63 7.99
CA ASN A 56 -10.38 1.62 7.01
C ASN A 56 -9.42 1.55 5.79
N PRO A 57 -9.88 1.33 4.56
CA PRO A 57 -9.01 1.36 3.38
C PRO A 57 -8.52 2.79 3.11
N PRO A 58 -7.26 3.01 2.72
CA PRO A 58 -6.84 4.33 2.29
C PRO A 58 -7.63 4.69 1.03
N ALA A 59 -8.50 5.69 1.15
CA ALA A 59 -9.15 6.34 0.03
C ALA A 59 -8.07 6.97 -0.87
N GLN A 60 -7.63 6.23 -1.88
CA GLN A 60 -6.88 6.80 -3.01
C GLN A 60 -7.84 6.91 -4.19
N ILE A 61 -8.67 7.95 -4.12
CA ILE A 61 -9.36 8.55 -5.25
C ILE A 61 -8.98 10.03 -5.22
N ALA A 62 -7.91 10.38 -5.92
CA ALA A 62 -7.73 11.66 -6.63
C ALA A 62 -6.29 11.78 -7.10
N SER A 63 -6.03 11.29 -8.32
CA SER A 63 -5.08 11.96 -9.20
C SER A 63 -5.57 13.41 -9.38
N LYS A 64 -5.00 14.36 -8.65
CA LYS A 64 -5.12 15.79 -8.95
C LYS A 64 -3.70 16.33 -9.20
N PRO A 65 -3.27 16.47 -10.46
CA PRO A 65 -2.04 17.18 -10.78
C PRO A 65 -2.26 18.69 -10.66
N ALA A 66 -1.20 19.37 -10.20
CA ALA A 66 -0.94 20.80 -10.36
C ALA A 66 -1.80 21.79 -9.54
N ASP A 67 -1.33 22.13 -8.34
CA ASP A 67 -1.28 23.52 -7.92
C ASP A 67 -0.09 23.73 -6.97
N ALA A 68 0.96 24.37 -7.50
CA ALA A 68 2.00 25.07 -6.75
C ALA A 68 2.39 26.26 -7.65
N PRO A 69 2.62 27.49 -7.13
CA PRO A 69 3.37 27.72 -5.90
C PRO A 69 2.87 28.86 -4.98
N VAL A 70 3.19 28.71 -3.69
CA VAL A 70 3.74 29.73 -2.77
C VAL A 70 3.27 31.20 -2.95
N SER A 71 2.48 31.67 -1.99
CA SER A 71 2.60 33.04 -1.47
C SER A 71 2.28 33.09 0.03
N GLN A 72 3.30 32.80 0.83
CA GLN A 72 3.37 33.24 2.23
C GLN A 72 3.95 34.66 2.22
N LYS A 73 3.13 35.70 2.40
CA LYS A 73 3.54 36.96 3.02
C LYS A 73 2.35 37.80 3.47
N ALA A 74 1.88 37.58 4.69
CA ALA A 74 1.11 38.56 5.45
C ALA A 74 1.37 38.31 6.94
N SER A 75 2.59 38.65 7.35
CA SER A 75 2.89 38.98 8.74
C SER A 75 2.46 40.42 8.93
N GLU A 76 1.54 40.69 9.86
CA GLU A 76 1.63 41.81 10.80
C GLU A 76 0.49 41.66 11.83
N ASN A 77 0.77 40.97 12.93
CA ASN A 77 0.03 41.15 14.17
C ASN A 77 0.46 42.50 14.77
N LYS A 78 -0.41 43.52 14.74
CA LYS A 78 -0.28 44.69 15.62
C LYS A 78 -1.63 45.41 15.84
N THR A 79 -2.13 45.25 17.06
CA THR A 79 -2.98 46.20 17.78
C THR A 79 -4.47 46.22 17.42
N GLU A 80 -5.19 45.26 17.99
CA GLU A 80 -6.42 45.57 18.72
C GLU A 80 -6.05 46.44 19.94
N GLN A 81 -6.71 47.58 20.15
CA GLN A 81 -7.33 47.93 21.44
C GLN A 81 -8.40 49.03 21.20
N PRO A 82 -9.53 48.95 21.94
CA PRO A 82 -10.69 49.86 21.80
C PRO A 82 -10.43 51.29 22.27
#